data_AF-A0A661QV35-F1
#
_entry.id   AF-A0A661QV35-F1
#
_cell.length_a   1.000
_cell.length_b   1.000
_cell.length_c   1.000
_cell.angle_alpha   90.00
_cell.angle_beta   90.00
_cell.angle_gamma   90.00
#
_symmetry.space_group_name_H-M   'P 1'
#
loop_
_entity.id
_entity.type
_entity.pdbx_description
1 polymer ?
#
loop_
_entity_poly.entity_id
_entity_poly.type
_entity_poly.pdbx_seq_one_letter_code
_entity_poly.pdbx_strand_id
1 'polypeptide(L)' 'MCEANAYLIQENEKKLVMEAVDTVEPEGDGIRLVSIFGDQKFLKVHIHSLSLVDHKIFLKA' A
#
# COMPACT_ATOMS: atom_id res chain seq x y z
N MET A 1 -3.69 -16.39 1.44
CA MET A 1 -2.71 -15.35 1.78
C MET A 1 -3.53 -14.11 2.09
N CYS A 2 -3.36 -13.49 3.26
CA CYS A 2 -4.15 -12.31 3.64
C CYS A 2 -3.38 -11.01 3.35
N GLU A 3 -2.08 -11.13 3.14
CA GLU A 3 -1.15 -10.09 2.75
C GLU A 3 -1.38 -9.61 1.31
N ALA A 4 -1.01 -8.35 1.03
CA ALA A 4 -1.16 -7.71 -0.27
C ALA A 4 0.06 -6.88 -0.66
N ASN A 5 0.28 -6.68 -1.96
CA ASN A 5 1.33 -5.80 -2.46
C ASN A 5 0.79 -4.38 -2.65
N ALA A 6 1.52 -3.39 -2.15
CA ALA A 6 1.15 -1.98 -2.30
C ALA A 6 1.80 -1.37 -3.53
N TYR A 7 0.98 -0.71 -4.35
CA TYR A 7 1.38 -0.02 -5.57
C TYR A 7 0.99 1.45 -5.50
N LEU A 8 1.92 2.34 -5.83
CA LEU A 8 1.64 3.75 -6.07
C LEU A 8 1.24 3.94 -7.54
N ILE A 9 0.07 4.52 -7.76
CA ILE A 9 -0.40 4.91 -9.09
C ILE A 9 0.11 6.32 -9.38
N GLN A 10 0.96 6.45 -10.38
CA GLN A 10 1.43 7.73 -10.91
C GLN A 10 1.10 7.77 -12.40
N GLU A 11 0.28 8.75 -12.81
CA GLU A 11 -0.17 8.93 -14.19
C GLU A 11 -0.74 7.63 -14.79
N ASN A 12 0.08 6.90 -15.55
CA ASN A 12 -0.27 5.65 -16.24
C ASN A 12 0.48 4.40 -15.73
N GLU A 13 1.29 4.51 -14.68
CA GLU A 13 2.11 3.41 -14.16
C GLU A 13 1.76 3.03 -12.72
N LYS A 14 1.94 1.75 -12.42
CA LYS A 14 1.82 1.16 -11.08
C LYS A 14 3.20 0.81 -10.57
N LYS A 15 3.74 1.60 -9.66
CA LYS A 15 5.03 1.34 -9.03
C LYS A 15 4.85 0.53 -7.75
N LEU A 16 5.45 -0.66 -7.68
CA LEU A 16 5.49 -1.44 -6.44
C LEU A 16 6.26 -0.64 -5.37
N VAL A 17 5.64 -0.40 -4.22
CA VAL A 17 6.24 0.37 -3.13
C VAL A 17 6.52 -0.47 -1.89
N MET A 18 5.81 -1.58 -1.70
CA MET A 18 6.02 -2.53 -0.61
C MET A 18 5.36 -3.88 -0.95
N GLU A 19 6.05 -4.97 -0.63
CA GLU A 19 5.53 -6.33 -0.77
C GLU A 19 5.02 -6.87 0.57
N ALA A 20 4.12 -7.85 0.51
CA ALA A 20 3.61 -8.58 1.67
C ALA A 20 3.13 -7.67 2.81
N VAL A 21 2.36 -6.62 2.46
CA VAL A 21 1.74 -5.70 3.42
C VAL A 21 0.66 -6.43 4.20
N ASP A 22 0.79 -6.38 5.51
CA ASP A 22 -0.17 -6.91 6.48
C ASP A 22 -1.10 -5.81 7.00
N THR A 23 -0.55 -4.62 7.26
CA THR A 23 -1.29 -3.47 7.79
C THR A 23 -1.15 -2.25 6.90
N VAL A 24 -2.27 -1.61 6.57
CA VAL A 24 -2.33 -0.28 5.93
C VAL A 24 -3.25 0.62 6.74
N GLU A 25 -2.70 1.68 7.31
CA GLU A 25 -3.43 2.57 8.22
C GLU A 25 -3.17 4.04 7.87
N PRO A 26 -4.19 4.92 7.88
CA PRO A 26 -3.97 6.36 7.85
C PRO A 26 -3.16 6.82 9.07
N GLU A 27 -2.13 7.62 8.83
CA GLU A 27 -1.32 8.24 9.89
C GLU A 27 -1.02 9.69 9.48
N GLY A 28 -1.51 10.67 10.24
CA GLY A 28 -1.33 12.08 9.93
C GLY A 28 -1.87 12.48 8.54
N ASP A 29 -0.98 12.98 7.67
CA ASP A 29 -1.28 13.40 6.29
C ASP A 29 -0.94 12.33 5.24
N GLY A 30 -0.81 11.07 5.66
CA GLY A 30 -0.47 9.97 4.77
C GLY A 30 -0.93 8.62 5.30
N ILE A 31 -0.21 7.58 4.89
CA ILE A 31 -0.46 6.20 5.30
C ILE A 31 0.82 5.52 5.77
N ARG A 32 0.65 4.64 6.75
CA ARG A 32 1.66 3.71 7.21
C ARG A 32 1.36 2.33 6.65
N LEU A 33 2.37 1.74 6.02
CA LEU A 33 2.37 0.35 5.56
C LEU A 33 3.28 -0.47 6.47
N VAL A 34 2.83 -1.65 6.86
CA VAL A 34 3.62 -2.63 7.63
C VAL A 34 3.60 -3.96 6.91
N SER A 35 4.78 -4.54 6.63
CA SER A 35 4.88 -5.88 6.06
C SER A 35 4.70 -6.96 7.12
N ILE A 36 4.42 -8.20 6.68
CA ILE A 36 4.38 -9.37 7.57
C ILE A 36 5.73 -9.64 8.27
N PHE A 37 6.83 -9.05 7.78
CA PHE A 37 8.16 -9.16 8.36
C PHE A 37 8.48 -8.05 9.37
N GLY A 38 7.57 -7.09 9.55
CA GLY A 38 7.71 -5.97 10.47
C GLY A 38 8.35 -4.71 9.87
N ASP A 39 8.70 -4.73 8.57
CA ASP A 39 9.20 -3.54 7.88
C ASP A 39 8.09 -2.49 7.79
N GLN A 40 8.43 -1.22 7.99
CA GLN A 40 7.47 -0.12 7.97
C GLN A 40 7.84 0.93 6.92
N LYS A 41 6.81 1.51 6.30
CA LYS A 41 6.97 2.59 5.33
C LYS A 41 5.85 3.62 5.47
N PHE A 42 6.23 4.88 5.59
CA PHE A 42 5.30 6.00 5.57
C PHE A 42 5.29 6.67 4.19
N LEU A 43 4.10 6.97 3.67
CA LEU A 43 3.90 7.64 2.38
C LEU A 43 2.81 8.71 2.51
N LYS A 44 3.10 9.93 2.04
CA LYS A 44 2.10 11.02 1.95
C LYS A 44 1.18 10.83 0.75
N VAL A 45 0.31 9.82 0.86
CA VAL A 45 -0.64 9.37 -0.16
C VAL A 45 -1.89 8.82 0.54
N HIS A 46 -2.91 8.52 -0.24
CA HIS A 46 -4.18 7.98 0.24
C HIS A 46 -4.45 6.61 -0.39
N ILE A 47 -5.27 5.79 0.28
CA ILE A 47 -5.76 4.53 -0.30
C ILE A 47 -6.73 4.87 -1.42
N HIS A 48 -6.39 4.49 -2.65
CA HIS A 48 -7.23 4.70 -3.83
C HIS A 48 -8.24 3.57 -4.03
N SER A 49 -7.77 2.32 -3.98
CA SER A 49 -8.62 1.14 -4.10
C SER A 49 -7.92 -0.12 -3.60
N LEU A 50 -8.70 -1.15 -3.30
CA LEU A 50 -8.22 -2.47 -2.86
C LEU A 50 -8.72 -3.53 -3.83
N SER A 51 -7.82 -4.31 -4.44
CA SER A 51 -8.19 -5.55 -5.12
C SER A 51 -7.90 -6.71 -4.18
N LEU A 52 -8.93 -7.12 -3.45
CA LEU A 52 -8.82 -8.15 -2.40
C LEU A 52 -8.54 -9.53 -2.99
N VAL A 53 -9.10 -9.84 -4.17
CA VAL A 53 -8.87 -11.12 -4.87
C VAL A 53 -7.46 -11.18 -5.45
N ASP A 54 -6.94 -10.05 -5.96
CA ASP A 54 -5.59 -10.01 -6.56
C ASP A 54 -4.48 -9.72 -5.54
N HIS A 55 -4.83 -9.55 -4.25
CA HIS A 55 -3.90 -9.17 -3.20
C HIS A 55 -3.13 -7.88 -3.52
N LYS A 56 -3.85 -6.81 -3.90
CA LYS A 56 -3.25 -5.51 -4.25
C LYS A 56 -3.89 -4.33 -3.51
N ILE A 57 -3.04 -3.45 -3.01
CA ILE A 57 -3.40 -2.13 -2.47
C ILE A 57 -2.95 -1.10 -3.50
N PHE A 58 -3.85 -0.22 -3.93
CA PHE A 58 -3.54 0.88 -4.83
C PHE A 58 -3.57 2.20 -4.07
N LEU A 59 -2.50 2.97 -4.22
CA LEU A 59 -2.25 4.23 -3.52
C LEU A 59 -2.15 5.37 -4.52
N LYS A 60 -2.59 6.57 -4.15
CA LYS A 60 -2.49 7.77 -4.98
C LYS A 60 -2.22 9.01 -4.14
N ALA A 61 -1.46 9.95 -4.69
CA ALA A 61 -1.30 11.29 -4.10
C ALA A 61 -2.67 11.97 -3.99
#